data_AF-A0A2N0M1F1-F1
#
_entry.id   AF-A0A2N0M1F1-F1
#
_cell.length_a   1.000
_cell.length_b   1.000
_cell.length_c   1.000
_cell.angle_alpha   90.00
_cell.angle_beta   90.00
_cell.angle_gamma   90.00
#
_symmetry.space_group_name_H-M   'P 1'
#
loop_
_entity.id
_entity.type
_entity.pdbx_description
1 polymer ?
#
loop_
_entity_poly.entity_id
_entity_poly.type
_entity_poly.pdbx_seq_one_letter_code
_entity_poly.pdbx_strand_id
1 'polypeptide(L)'
;MSPRLKFAFWATVMGQIILLLAFIAVKENTLRSGTSILLKTTPIDPRSVLQGDFAILDYEIAELPDYVRPVRQGESFYVELGEGPEGVWQAFVYLREKPDSDAVFIKGAVNSRGRLGFGIDIFFVPEGTGHIIERSRDVKALVVVSSSGSAVLEDLIVDGFPFDPRRPPDALERQKQIPPPPPEGVDLPPGRFRPLSGRDGLVGVDEFQVEVVGLELEFRHDVMFALPNEMILVTFDNSSSVLPHNLVIVRLGSKDAVAADGITAGPTNDWVPPGDTRVIANTRLVGPGETGEMRFMAPQPGLYQFVCTFPGHNSTMFGDFIVLDESEGVVPQRKP
;
A
#
# COMPACT_ATOMS: atom_id res chain seq x y z
N MET A 1 -41.06 26.85 24.46
CA MET A 1 -41.18 25.62 23.64
C MET A 1 -41.88 24.54 24.45
N SER A 2 -42.97 23.96 23.97
CA SER A 2 -43.73 22.95 24.73
C SER A 2 -42.90 21.67 24.93
N PRO A 3 -43.15 20.87 25.99
CA PRO A 3 -42.42 19.62 26.23
C PRO A 3 -42.47 18.67 25.02
N ARG A 4 -43.62 18.62 24.33
CA ARG A 4 -43.81 17.82 23.10
C ARG A 4 -42.93 18.31 21.94
N LEU A 5 -42.81 19.63 21.77
CA LEU A 5 -41.98 20.20 20.71
C LEU A 5 -40.48 20.02 21.00
N LYS A 6 -40.06 20.07 22.27
CA LYS A 6 -38.68 19.73 22.69
C LYS A 6 -38.36 18.27 22.42
N PHE A 7 -39.26 17.35 22.77
CA PHE A 7 -39.08 15.93 22.49
C PHE A 7 -38.98 15.67 20.99
N ALA A 8 -39.90 16.21 20.18
CA ALA A 8 -39.88 16.05 18.73
C ALA A 8 -38.59 16.60 18.11
N PHE A 9 -38.12 17.78 18.56
CA PHE A 9 -36.85 18.35 18.11
C PHE A 9 -35.67 17.41 18.41
N TRP A 10 -35.52 16.96 19.66
CA TRP A 10 -34.42 16.08 20.04
C TRP A 10 -34.51 14.69 19.39
N ALA A 11 -35.70 14.15 19.20
CA ALA A 11 -35.90 12.90 18.48
C ALA A 11 -35.43 13.02 17.01
N THR A 12 -35.74 14.13 16.34
CA THR A 12 -35.26 14.39 14.97
C THR A 12 -33.74 14.54 14.93
N VAL A 13 -33.15 15.32 15.84
CA VAL A 13 -31.69 15.50 15.93
C VAL A 13 -31.00 14.17 16.18
N MET A 14 -31.48 13.37 17.13
CA MET A 14 -30.95 12.03 17.42
C MET A 14 -31.10 11.09 16.22
N GLY A 15 -32.24 11.14 15.53
CA GLY A 15 -32.46 10.37 14.31
C GLY A 15 -31.45 10.72 13.21
N GLN A 16 -31.14 12.01 13.03
CA GLN A 16 -30.13 12.46 12.07
C GLN A 16 -28.71 12.01 12.48
N ILE A 17 -28.35 12.10 13.76
CA ILE A 17 -27.04 11.64 14.25
C ILE A 17 -26.91 10.12 14.07
N ILE A 18 -27.93 9.34 14.44
CA ILE A 18 -27.93 7.89 14.27
C ILE A 18 -27.79 7.51 12.79
N LEU A 19 -28.50 8.20 11.90
CA LEU A 19 -28.39 7.98 10.47
C LEU A 19 -26.97 8.24 9.96
N LEU A 20 -26.33 9.35 10.35
CA LEU A 20 -24.95 9.66 9.97
C LEU A 20 -23.96 8.62 10.52
N LEU A 21 -24.10 8.24 11.79
CA LEU A 21 -23.27 7.20 12.41
C LEU A 21 -23.47 5.84 11.73
N ALA A 22 -24.68 5.50 11.30
CA ALA A 22 -24.95 4.28 10.56
C ALA A 22 -24.22 4.28 9.20
N PHE A 23 -24.20 5.41 8.48
CA PHE A 23 -23.42 5.52 7.23
C PHE A 23 -21.92 5.33 7.47
N ILE A 24 -21.38 5.95 8.52
CA ILE A 24 -19.96 5.79 8.89
C ILE A 24 -19.67 4.34 9.27
N ALA A 25 -20.52 3.71 10.09
CA ALA A 25 -20.34 2.33 10.51
C ALA A 25 -20.35 1.33 9.34
N VAL A 26 -21.20 1.54 8.33
CA VAL A 26 -21.22 0.71 7.12
C VAL A 26 -19.91 0.82 6.34
N LYS A 27 -19.38 2.05 6.20
CA LYS A 27 -18.12 2.31 5.49
C LYS A 27 -16.92 1.74 6.25
N GLU A 28 -16.87 1.94 7.56
CA GLU A 28 -15.85 1.37 8.45
C GLU A 28 -15.88 -0.16 8.44
N ASN A 29 -17.07 -0.77 8.50
CA ASN A 29 -17.18 -2.22 8.39
C ASN A 29 -16.71 -2.72 7.02
N THR A 30 -16.96 -1.95 5.96
CA THR A 30 -16.45 -2.28 4.62
C THR A 30 -14.93 -2.27 4.60
N LEU A 31 -14.28 -1.25 5.16
CA LEU A 31 -12.81 -1.20 5.27
C LEU A 31 -12.23 -2.40 6.05
N ARG A 32 -12.95 -2.91 7.06
CA ARG A 32 -12.48 -4.04 7.89
C ARG A 32 -12.72 -5.42 7.29
N SER A 33 -13.74 -5.58 6.46
CA SER A 33 -14.24 -6.90 6.05
C SER A 33 -14.41 -7.08 4.54
N GLY A 34 -14.23 -6.01 3.77
CA GLY A 34 -14.28 -6.06 2.31
C GLY A 34 -12.97 -6.55 1.70
N THR A 35 -13.00 -6.78 0.39
CA THR A 35 -11.84 -7.19 -0.40
C THR A 35 -11.09 -5.95 -0.86
N SER A 36 -9.80 -5.88 -0.56
CA SER A 36 -8.93 -4.81 -1.08
C SER A 36 -8.56 -5.12 -2.53
N ILE A 37 -8.74 -4.13 -3.40
CA ILE A 37 -8.49 -4.20 -4.84
C ILE A 37 -7.75 -2.95 -5.30
N LEU A 38 -6.92 -3.10 -6.31
CA LEU A 38 -6.19 -1.99 -6.91
C LEU A 38 -6.81 -1.64 -8.26
N LEU A 39 -7.37 -0.43 -8.39
CA LEU A 39 -8.01 0.04 -9.62
C LEU A 39 -7.14 1.05 -10.35
N LYS A 40 -6.98 0.87 -11.66
CA LYS A 40 -6.25 1.84 -12.48
C LYS A 40 -7.08 3.08 -12.76
N THR A 41 -6.48 4.25 -12.53
CA THR A 41 -7.12 5.53 -12.85
C THR A 41 -6.77 5.96 -14.27
N THR A 42 -7.70 6.67 -14.92
CA THR A 42 -7.44 7.39 -16.15
C THR A 42 -7.07 8.83 -15.82
N PRO A 43 -5.99 9.40 -16.38
CA PRO A 43 -5.57 10.77 -16.05
C PRO A 43 -6.65 11.79 -16.42
N ILE A 44 -7.15 12.55 -15.44
CA ILE A 44 -8.03 13.70 -15.65
C ILE A 44 -7.54 14.88 -14.80
N ASP A 45 -7.48 16.03 -15.45
CA ASP A 45 -6.98 17.33 -14.97
C ASP A 45 -7.53 17.72 -13.57
N PRO A 46 -6.69 17.94 -12.54
CA PRO A 46 -7.14 18.09 -11.16
C PRO A 46 -7.48 19.51 -10.70
N ARG A 47 -7.64 20.50 -11.59
CA ARG A 47 -7.87 21.88 -11.12
C ARG A 47 -9.34 22.24 -10.87
N SER A 48 -9.65 22.51 -9.60
CA SER A 48 -10.66 23.50 -9.18
C SER A 48 -10.01 24.55 -8.27
N VAL A 49 -9.69 25.73 -8.82
CA VAL A 49 -8.87 26.79 -8.18
C VAL A 49 -9.57 27.51 -6.99
N LEU A 50 -10.79 27.10 -6.62
CA LEU A 50 -11.66 27.92 -5.75
C LEU A 50 -12.27 27.18 -4.54
N GLN A 51 -12.08 25.87 -4.37
CA GLN A 51 -12.88 25.09 -3.39
C GLN A 51 -12.11 24.03 -2.55
N GLY A 52 -10.78 24.01 -2.61
CA GLY A 52 -9.92 23.07 -1.86
C GLY A 52 -9.23 22.05 -2.78
N ASP A 53 -8.18 21.39 -2.26
CA ASP A 53 -7.37 20.47 -3.05
C ASP A 53 -7.96 19.05 -2.99
N PHE A 54 -8.57 18.62 -4.09
CA PHE A 54 -9.02 17.24 -4.28
C PHE A 54 -8.70 16.78 -5.69
N ALA A 55 -8.37 15.50 -5.85
CA ALA A 55 -8.20 14.86 -7.14
C ALA A 55 -9.54 14.21 -7.57
N ILE A 56 -9.99 14.53 -8.77
CA ILE A 56 -11.11 13.81 -9.40
C ILE A 56 -10.53 12.57 -10.05
N LEU A 57 -10.97 11.41 -9.59
CA LEU A 57 -10.56 10.12 -10.11
C LEU A 57 -11.57 9.65 -11.15
N ASP A 58 -11.06 9.15 -12.26
CA ASP A 58 -11.83 8.37 -13.23
C ASP A 58 -11.08 7.05 -13.43
N TYR A 59 -11.80 6.00 -13.77
CA TYR A 59 -11.31 4.63 -13.72
C TYR A 59 -11.40 3.99 -15.10
N GLU A 60 -10.46 3.11 -15.44
CA GLU A 60 -10.57 2.36 -16.70
C GLU A 60 -11.86 1.52 -16.72
N ILE A 61 -12.21 0.91 -15.59
CA ILE A 61 -13.45 0.12 -15.43
C ILE A 61 -14.74 0.95 -15.51
N ALA A 62 -14.67 2.28 -15.47
CA ALA A 62 -15.85 3.14 -15.59
C ALA A 62 -16.39 3.21 -17.03
N GLU A 63 -15.61 2.78 -18.01
CA GLU A 63 -16.00 2.77 -19.41
C GLU A 63 -16.95 1.62 -19.71
N LEU A 64 -18.16 1.95 -20.18
CA LEU A 64 -19.15 0.95 -20.53
C LEU A 64 -18.94 0.40 -21.95
N PRO A 65 -18.85 -0.92 -22.13
CA PRO A 65 -18.69 -1.55 -23.44
C PRO A 65 -19.96 -1.44 -24.29
N ASP A 66 -19.84 -1.59 -25.60
CA ASP A 66 -20.96 -1.40 -26.53
C ASP A 66 -22.12 -2.38 -26.29
N TYR A 67 -21.85 -3.59 -25.82
CA TYR A 67 -22.87 -4.62 -25.64
C TYR A 67 -23.90 -4.30 -24.53
N VAL A 68 -23.57 -3.40 -23.59
CA VAL A 68 -24.53 -2.96 -22.57
C VAL A 68 -25.30 -1.71 -22.95
N ARG A 69 -24.91 -1.05 -24.06
CA ARG A 69 -25.52 0.17 -24.56
C ARG A 69 -26.79 -0.15 -25.35
N PRO A 70 -27.79 0.77 -25.39
CA PRO A 70 -27.80 2.10 -24.76
C PRO A 70 -28.06 2.05 -23.25
N VAL A 71 -27.58 3.08 -22.54
CA VAL A 71 -27.76 3.24 -21.09
C VAL A 71 -28.44 4.57 -20.76
N ARG A 72 -29.11 4.63 -19.61
CA ARG A 72 -29.74 5.86 -19.10
C ARG A 72 -28.94 6.42 -17.93
N GLN A 73 -28.92 7.74 -17.79
CA GLN A 73 -28.34 8.36 -16.59
C GLN A 73 -29.05 7.84 -15.34
N GLY A 74 -28.27 7.50 -14.31
CA GLY A 74 -28.75 6.90 -13.06
C GLY A 74 -28.97 5.39 -13.11
N GLU A 75 -28.83 4.75 -14.28
CA GLU A 75 -28.89 3.29 -14.39
C GLU A 75 -27.73 2.66 -13.61
N SER A 76 -28.02 1.62 -12.83
CA SER A 76 -27.03 0.94 -12.00
C SER A 76 -26.45 -0.27 -12.72
N PHE A 77 -25.14 -0.47 -12.56
CA PHE A 77 -24.43 -1.66 -13.02
C PHE A 77 -23.59 -2.24 -11.88
N TYR A 78 -23.43 -3.56 -11.93
CA TYR A 78 -22.48 -4.32 -11.14
C TYR A 78 -21.38 -4.76 -12.10
N VAL A 79 -20.15 -4.32 -11.82
CA VAL A 79 -18.98 -4.67 -12.61
C VAL A 79 -18.28 -5.78 -11.86
N GLU A 80 -18.37 -7.02 -12.37
CA GLU A 80 -17.54 -8.09 -11.84
C GLU A 80 -16.09 -7.82 -12.22
N LEU A 81 -15.21 -7.98 -11.24
CA LEU A 81 -13.80 -7.66 -11.35
C LEU A 81 -13.01 -8.97 -11.29
N GLY A 82 -11.99 -9.04 -12.13
CA GLY A 82 -10.96 -10.07 -12.07
C GLY A 82 -9.61 -9.43 -11.79
N GLU A 83 -8.73 -10.17 -11.13
CA GLU A 83 -7.33 -9.78 -11.00
C GLU A 83 -6.69 -9.71 -12.39
N GLY A 84 -6.15 -8.55 -12.71
CA GLY A 84 -5.36 -8.33 -13.92
C GLY A 84 -3.87 -8.31 -13.61
N PRO A 85 -3.03 -8.02 -14.63
CA PRO A 85 -1.59 -7.94 -14.47
C PRO A 85 -1.19 -6.91 -13.39
N GLU A 86 -0.09 -7.18 -12.68
CA GLU A 86 0.47 -6.29 -11.65
C GLU A 86 -0.51 -6.01 -10.49
N GLY A 87 -1.41 -6.95 -10.19
CA GLY A 87 -2.43 -6.82 -9.14
C GLY A 87 -3.53 -5.80 -9.45
N VAL A 88 -3.55 -5.24 -10.67
CA VAL A 88 -4.55 -4.26 -11.09
C VAL A 88 -5.82 -4.98 -11.50
N TRP A 89 -6.89 -4.77 -10.75
CA TRP A 89 -8.18 -5.36 -11.03
C TRP A 89 -8.83 -4.74 -12.27
N GLN A 90 -9.37 -5.60 -13.12
CA GLN A 90 -9.96 -5.25 -14.40
C GLN A 90 -11.43 -5.67 -14.44
N ALA A 91 -12.24 -4.95 -15.22
CA ALA A 91 -13.62 -5.32 -15.44
C ALA A 91 -13.70 -6.58 -16.30
N PHE A 92 -14.40 -7.60 -15.81
CA PHE A 92 -14.65 -8.84 -16.54
C PHE A 92 -16.01 -8.79 -17.26
N VAL A 93 -17.06 -8.43 -16.53
CA VAL A 93 -18.41 -8.31 -17.09
C VAL A 93 -19.22 -7.21 -16.39
N TYR A 94 -20.11 -6.58 -17.15
CA TYR A 94 -21.01 -5.54 -16.69
C TYR A 94 -22.44 -6.08 -16.64
N LEU A 95 -23.01 -6.14 -15.44
CA LEU A 95 -24.32 -6.73 -15.17
C LEU A 95 -25.30 -5.66 -14.67
N ARG A 96 -26.58 -5.76 -15.05
CA ARG A 96 -27.64 -4.86 -14.52
C ARG A 96 -28.23 -5.36 -13.21
N GLU A 97 -28.13 -6.66 -12.98
CA GLU A 97 -28.57 -7.32 -11.76
C GLU A 97 -27.36 -7.69 -10.89
N LYS A 98 -27.58 -7.74 -9.58
CA LYS A 98 -26.53 -8.13 -8.65
C LYS A 98 -26.14 -9.58 -8.96
N PRO A 99 -24.86 -9.89 -9.19
CA PRO A 99 -24.44 -11.26 -9.40
C PRO A 99 -24.70 -12.11 -8.14
N ASP A 100 -25.18 -13.33 -8.36
CA ASP A 100 -25.33 -14.37 -7.34
C ASP A 100 -24.10 -15.28 -7.38
N SER A 101 -22.95 -14.68 -7.13
CA SER A 101 -21.64 -15.33 -7.18
C SER A 101 -20.75 -14.79 -6.06
N ASP A 102 -19.72 -15.57 -5.72
CA ASP A 102 -18.66 -15.14 -4.80
C ASP A 102 -17.62 -14.23 -5.49
N ALA A 103 -17.88 -13.81 -6.74
CA ALA A 103 -16.98 -12.92 -7.46
C ALA A 103 -16.91 -11.55 -6.77
N VAL A 104 -15.75 -10.91 -6.84
CA VAL A 104 -15.62 -9.52 -6.43
C VAL A 104 -16.28 -8.66 -7.49
N PHE A 105 -17.21 -7.79 -7.09
CA PHE A 105 -17.85 -6.86 -8.01
C PHE A 105 -18.03 -5.50 -7.37
N ILE A 106 -17.98 -4.44 -8.17
CA ILE A 106 -18.20 -3.06 -7.73
C ILE A 106 -19.49 -2.52 -8.36
N LYS A 107 -20.32 -1.87 -7.54
CA LYS A 107 -21.56 -1.24 -7.98
C LYS A 107 -21.29 0.20 -8.41
N GLY A 108 -21.67 0.54 -9.64
CA GLY A 108 -21.61 1.88 -10.18
C GLY A 108 -22.94 2.37 -10.73
N ALA A 109 -23.07 3.68 -10.93
CA ALA A 109 -24.22 4.30 -11.58
C ALA A 109 -23.79 5.16 -12.76
N VAL A 110 -24.56 5.14 -13.85
CA VAL A 110 -24.26 5.91 -15.06
C VAL A 110 -24.40 7.40 -14.79
N ASN A 111 -23.32 8.15 -14.98
CA ASN A 111 -23.27 9.59 -14.82
C ASN A 111 -23.71 10.33 -16.11
N SER A 112 -23.71 11.67 -16.08
CA SER A 112 -24.09 12.50 -17.23
C SER A 112 -23.17 12.37 -18.44
N ARG A 113 -21.94 11.86 -18.25
CA ARG A 113 -20.96 11.57 -19.32
C ARG A 113 -21.14 10.16 -19.90
N GLY A 114 -22.12 9.39 -19.44
CA GLY A 114 -22.35 8.01 -19.89
C GLY A 114 -21.29 7.01 -19.43
N ARG A 115 -20.54 7.34 -18.37
CA ARG A 115 -19.57 6.48 -17.68
C ARG A 115 -20.13 6.07 -16.32
N LEU A 116 -19.59 5.02 -15.70
CA LEU A 116 -19.95 4.65 -14.34
C LEU A 116 -19.23 5.56 -13.32
N GLY A 117 -19.98 6.05 -12.34
CA GLY A 117 -19.41 6.58 -11.10
C GLY A 117 -19.58 5.57 -9.98
N PHE A 118 -18.55 5.37 -9.18
CA PHE A 118 -18.51 4.35 -8.13
C PHE A 118 -18.64 4.93 -6.72
N GLY A 119 -18.72 6.26 -6.58
CA GLY A 119 -18.77 6.92 -5.28
C GLY A 119 -17.42 6.95 -4.56
N ILE A 120 -16.35 6.66 -5.30
CA ILE A 120 -14.94 6.74 -4.91
C ILE A 120 -14.19 7.66 -5.88
N ASP A 121 -14.92 8.55 -6.57
CA ASP A 121 -14.41 9.33 -7.69
C ASP A 121 -13.70 10.63 -7.24
N ILE A 122 -13.56 10.83 -5.92
CA ILE A 122 -12.93 12.02 -5.31
C ILE A 122 -11.96 11.57 -4.23
N PHE A 123 -10.72 12.04 -4.31
CA PHE A 123 -9.70 11.88 -3.28
C PHE A 123 -9.31 13.26 -2.73
N PHE A 124 -9.43 13.45 -1.42
CA PHE A 124 -9.08 14.71 -0.78
C PHE A 124 -7.59 14.72 -0.48
N VAL A 125 -6.88 15.77 -0.90
CA VAL A 125 -5.44 15.92 -0.64
C VAL A 125 -5.19 17.13 0.26
N PRO A 126 -4.12 17.12 1.07
CA PRO A 126 -3.70 18.30 1.79
C PRO A 126 -3.40 19.48 0.86
N GLU A 127 -3.67 20.70 1.32
CA GLU A 127 -3.43 21.91 0.56
C GLU A 127 -1.96 22.02 0.10
N GLY A 128 -1.75 22.34 -1.17
CA GLY A 128 -0.45 22.46 -1.80
C GLY A 128 0.14 21.14 -2.31
N THR A 129 -0.49 19.99 -2.11
CA THR A 129 0.10 18.66 -2.44
C THR A 129 -0.47 18.00 -3.69
N GLY A 130 -1.51 18.57 -4.32
CA GLY A 130 -2.11 18.02 -5.55
C GLY A 130 -1.12 17.85 -6.72
N HIS A 131 -0.05 18.65 -6.74
CA HIS A 131 1.01 18.57 -7.73
C HIS A 131 1.77 17.22 -7.75
N ILE A 132 1.72 16.46 -6.65
CA ILE A 132 2.32 15.12 -6.56
C ILE A 132 1.59 14.18 -7.53
N ILE A 133 0.26 14.19 -7.49
CA ILE A 133 -0.58 13.37 -8.38
C ILE A 133 -0.50 13.90 -9.82
N GLU A 134 -0.50 15.22 -10.02
CA GLU A 134 -0.41 15.85 -11.37
C GLU A 134 0.84 15.44 -12.14
N ARG A 135 1.98 15.27 -11.46
CA ARG A 135 3.28 14.99 -12.09
C ARG A 135 3.56 13.50 -12.25
N SER A 136 2.72 12.66 -11.67
CA SER A 136 2.88 11.21 -11.70
C SER A 136 2.45 10.63 -13.03
N ARG A 137 3.12 9.54 -13.39
CA ARG A 137 2.87 8.82 -14.65
C ARG A 137 1.85 7.72 -14.45
N ASP A 138 1.79 7.19 -13.25
CA ASP A 138 0.94 6.08 -12.88
C ASP A 138 0.24 6.38 -11.56
N VAL A 139 -1.09 6.40 -11.61
CA VAL A 139 -1.93 6.62 -10.42
C VAL A 139 -2.96 5.50 -10.40
N LYS A 140 -2.99 4.76 -9.30
CA LYS A 140 -3.95 3.70 -9.03
C LYS A 140 -4.65 3.99 -7.71
N ALA A 141 -5.87 3.51 -7.55
CA ALA A 141 -6.65 3.65 -6.34
C ALA A 141 -6.68 2.32 -5.60
N LEU A 142 -6.26 2.32 -4.34
CA LEU A 142 -6.48 1.21 -3.44
C LEU A 142 -7.90 1.34 -2.89
N VAL A 143 -8.73 0.34 -3.16
CA VAL A 143 -10.17 0.38 -2.91
C VAL A 143 -10.59 -0.87 -2.16
N VAL A 144 -11.41 -0.71 -1.13
CA VAL A 144 -12.02 -1.84 -0.44
C VAL A 144 -13.47 -1.99 -0.88
N VAL A 145 -13.84 -3.18 -1.36
CA VAL A 145 -15.16 -3.49 -1.89
C VAL A 145 -15.89 -4.48 -1.00
N SER A 146 -17.13 -4.15 -0.62
CA SER A 146 -17.99 -5.05 0.17
C SER A 146 -18.66 -6.12 -0.71
N SER A 147 -19.20 -7.16 -0.09
CA SER A 147 -20.06 -8.17 -0.73
C SER A 147 -21.39 -7.64 -1.30
N SER A 148 -21.70 -6.36 -1.08
CA SER A 148 -22.82 -5.65 -1.73
C SER A 148 -22.38 -4.83 -2.94
N GLY A 149 -21.09 -4.83 -3.26
CA GLY A 149 -20.45 -4.01 -4.29
C GLY A 149 -20.28 -2.54 -3.91
N SER A 150 -20.43 -2.21 -2.62
CA SER A 150 -20.15 -0.85 -2.16
C SER A 150 -18.64 -0.69 -1.98
N ALA A 151 -18.08 0.39 -2.53
CA ALA A 151 -16.66 0.66 -2.47
C ALA A 151 -16.32 1.77 -1.48
N VAL A 152 -15.10 1.70 -0.93
CA VAL A 152 -14.45 2.76 -0.16
C VAL A 152 -13.05 2.95 -0.72
N LEU A 153 -12.69 4.20 -0.99
CA LEU A 153 -11.33 4.56 -1.36
C LEU A 153 -10.49 4.57 -0.09
N GLU A 154 -9.46 3.74 -0.03
CA GLU A 154 -8.54 3.65 1.09
C GLU A 154 -7.36 4.60 0.89
N ASP A 155 -6.68 4.51 -0.25
CA ASP A 155 -5.54 5.36 -0.58
C ASP A 155 -5.31 5.45 -2.11
N LEU A 156 -4.38 6.30 -2.54
CA LEU A 156 -3.83 6.31 -3.88
C LEU A 156 -2.42 5.70 -3.90
N ILE A 157 -2.16 4.88 -4.90
CA ILE A 157 -0.82 4.42 -5.24
C ILE A 157 -0.33 5.30 -6.39
N VAL A 158 0.66 6.13 -6.09
CA VAL A 158 1.23 7.15 -6.97
C VAL A 158 2.66 6.76 -7.32
N ASP A 159 2.88 6.45 -8.61
CA ASP A 159 4.12 5.89 -9.17
C ASP A 159 4.63 4.65 -8.42
N GLY A 160 3.71 3.78 -7.99
CA GLY A 160 4.01 2.52 -7.29
C GLY A 160 4.10 2.62 -5.76
N PHE A 161 3.91 3.81 -5.18
CA PHE A 161 3.97 4.02 -3.73
C PHE A 161 2.67 4.60 -3.18
N PRO A 162 2.27 4.29 -1.94
CA PRO A 162 1.18 4.99 -1.26
C PRO A 162 1.34 6.52 -1.32
N PHE A 163 0.23 7.25 -1.33
CA PHE A 163 0.25 8.69 -1.43
C PHE A 163 0.80 9.28 -0.13
N ASP A 164 1.97 9.90 -0.24
CA ASP A 164 2.57 10.63 0.87
C ASP A 164 2.62 12.13 0.54
N PRO A 165 1.84 12.97 1.25
CA PRO A 165 1.86 14.42 1.06
C PRO A 165 3.20 15.07 1.46
N ARG A 166 4.07 14.36 2.17
CA ARG A 166 5.40 14.81 2.59
C ARG A 166 6.49 14.45 1.59
N ARG A 167 6.17 13.67 0.54
CA ARG A 167 7.13 13.26 -0.48
C ARG A 167 7.74 14.50 -1.15
N PRO A 168 9.08 14.68 -1.12
CA PRO A 168 9.73 15.84 -1.72
C PRO A 168 9.42 15.91 -3.22
N PRO A 169 9.05 17.08 -3.78
CA PRO A 169 8.66 17.23 -5.19
C PRO A 169 9.74 16.81 -6.19
N ASP A 170 11.01 16.76 -5.74
CA ASP A 170 12.22 16.52 -6.51
C ASP A 170 12.78 15.08 -6.34
N ALA A 171 12.14 14.23 -5.53
CA ALA A 171 12.53 12.83 -5.37
C ALA A 171 12.41 12.05 -6.69
N LEU A 172 11.33 12.28 -7.46
CA LEU A 172 11.10 11.66 -8.77
C LEU A 172 12.01 12.23 -9.87
N GLU A 173 12.37 13.51 -9.79
CA GLU A 173 13.32 14.15 -10.72
C GLU A 173 14.74 13.61 -10.52
N ARG A 174 15.16 13.40 -9.25
CA ARG A 174 16.43 12.76 -8.90
C ARG A 174 16.51 11.32 -9.42
N GLN A 175 15.40 10.56 -9.36
CA GLN A 175 15.33 9.20 -9.86
C GLN A 175 15.47 9.12 -11.40
N LYS A 176 14.95 10.12 -12.14
CA LYS A 176 15.11 10.22 -13.60
C LYS A 176 16.53 10.61 -14.06
N GLN A 177 17.36 11.14 -13.17
CA GLN A 177 18.75 11.53 -13.44
C GLN A 177 19.75 10.39 -13.20
N ILE A 178 19.27 9.24 -12.72
CA ILE A 178 20.08 8.02 -12.62
C ILE A 178 20.25 7.48 -14.05
N PRO A 179 21.48 7.41 -14.58
CA PRO A 179 21.71 6.92 -15.95
C PRO A 179 21.27 5.46 -16.09
N PRO A 180 20.85 5.02 -17.30
CA PRO A 180 20.51 3.62 -17.53
C PRO A 180 21.69 2.70 -17.17
N PRO A 181 21.42 1.50 -16.67
CA PRO A 181 22.48 0.58 -16.27
C PRO A 181 23.39 0.24 -17.46
N PRO A 182 24.69 0.08 -17.23
CA PRO A 182 25.61 -0.35 -18.28
C PRO A 182 25.22 -1.75 -18.80
N PRO A 183 25.53 -2.06 -20.08
CA PRO A 183 25.26 -3.37 -20.67
C PRO A 183 25.86 -4.49 -19.84
N GLU A 184 25.19 -5.64 -19.80
CA GLU A 184 25.66 -6.81 -19.05
C GLU A 184 27.07 -7.26 -19.48
N GLY A 185 27.92 -7.60 -18.51
CA GLY A 185 29.24 -8.19 -18.74
C GLY A 185 30.45 -7.25 -18.59
N VAL A 186 30.26 -6.03 -18.09
CA VAL A 186 31.39 -5.14 -17.75
C VAL A 186 31.69 -5.24 -16.25
N ASP A 187 32.84 -5.79 -15.89
CA ASP A 187 33.37 -5.74 -14.51
C ASP A 187 33.61 -4.28 -14.11
N LEU A 188 32.87 -3.82 -13.10
CA LEU A 188 33.04 -2.49 -12.51
C LEU A 188 34.12 -2.54 -11.42
N PRO A 189 34.96 -1.49 -11.28
CA PRO A 189 35.90 -1.40 -10.17
C PRO A 189 35.17 -1.31 -8.82
N PRO A 190 35.75 -1.82 -7.72
CA PRO A 190 35.10 -1.90 -6.42
C PRO A 190 34.78 -0.49 -5.88
N GLY A 191 33.53 -0.28 -5.43
CA GLY A 191 33.10 0.96 -4.78
C GLY A 191 31.98 1.76 -5.49
N ARG A 192 31.25 1.19 -6.45
CA ARG A 192 30.00 1.78 -6.97
C ARG A 192 28.90 0.73 -7.00
N PHE A 193 27.92 0.87 -6.11
CA PHE A 193 26.80 -0.06 -5.99
C PHE A 193 25.66 0.29 -6.95
N ARG A 194 25.07 -0.76 -7.52
CA ARG A 194 23.87 -0.77 -8.37
C ARG A 194 22.63 -0.59 -7.47
N PRO A 195 21.57 0.11 -7.89
CA PRO A 195 20.25 -0.07 -7.30
C PRO A 195 19.75 -1.49 -7.65
N LEU A 196 19.43 -2.31 -6.64
CA LEU A 196 18.89 -3.65 -6.85
C LEU A 196 17.36 -3.56 -6.99
N SER A 197 16.90 -3.44 -8.23
CA SER A 197 15.57 -3.90 -8.62
C SER A 197 15.70 -5.38 -8.94
N GLY A 198 15.09 -6.25 -8.13
CA GLY A 198 14.98 -7.70 -8.36
C GLY A 198 14.03 -8.04 -9.52
N ARG A 199 14.33 -7.53 -10.72
CA ARG A 199 13.67 -7.90 -11.96
C ARG A 199 14.75 -8.26 -12.97
N ASP A 200 15.28 -9.47 -12.84
CA ASP A 200 15.78 -10.29 -13.95
C ASP A 200 16.04 -11.71 -13.44
N GLY A 201 14.97 -12.53 -13.36
CA GLY A 201 15.07 -13.99 -13.27
C GLY A 201 15.02 -14.59 -11.86
N LEU A 202 13.95 -15.34 -11.60
CA LEU A 202 13.84 -16.34 -10.53
C LEU A 202 15.04 -17.31 -10.58
N VAL A 203 15.93 -17.24 -9.58
CA VAL A 203 16.58 -18.33 -8.82
C VAL A 203 17.70 -17.73 -7.93
N GLY A 204 17.54 -17.82 -6.61
CA GLY A 204 18.65 -17.99 -5.67
C GLY A 204 19.07 -16.78 -4.83
N VAL A 205 18.59 -16.76 -3.58
CA VAL A 205 18.92 -15.80 -2.50
C VAL A 205 18.45 -14.38 -2.79
N ASP A 206 17.23 -14.06 -2.34
CA ASP A 206 16.76 -12.67 -2.30
C ASP A 206 17.58 -11.91 -1.25
N GLU A 207 18.50 -11.07 -1.72
CA GLU A 207 19.39 -10.28 -0.88
C GLU A 207 18.87 -8.85 -0.72
N PHE A 208 18.62 -8.44 0.52
CA PHE A 208 18.29 -7.06 0.87
C PHE A 208 19.49 -6.37 1.52
N GLN A 209 19.78 -5.15 1.07
CA GLN A 209 20.76 -4.27 1.68
C GLN A 209 20.00 -3.11 2.34
N VAL A 210 19.86 -3.15 3.67
CA VAL A 210 19.10 -2.15 4.42
C VAL A 210 20.07 -1.23 5.14
N GLU A 211 19.88 0.09 5.03
CA GLU A 211 20.71 1.10 5.68
C GLU A 211 19.84 1.95 6.64
N VAL A 212 20.47 2.66 7.57
CA VAL A 212 19.84 3.72 8.37
C VAL A 212 19.97 5.09 7.70
N VAL A 213 19.11 6.05 8.07
CA VAL A 213 19.23 7.43 7.58
C VAL A 213 20.09 8.26 8.53
N GLY A 214 21.41 8.12 8.45
CA GLY A 214 22.35 8.96 9.20
C GLY A 214 22.10 8.95 10.72
N LEU A 215 21.63 10.07 11.28
CA LEU A 215 21.29 10.18 12.71
C LEU A 215 19.77 10.10 12.98
N GLU A 216 18.96 9.96 11.95
CA GLU A 216 17.51 9.81 12.06
C GLU A 216 17.18 8.38 12.50
N LEU A 217 16.15 8.25 13.33
CA LEU A 217 15.68 6.94 13.82
C LEU A 217 14.78 6.29 12.76
N GLU A 218 15.34 6.09 11.57
CA GLU A 218 14.64 5.61 10.38
C GLU A 218 15.53 4.65 9.59
N PHE A 219 14.90 3.61 9.05
CA PHE A 219 15.52 2.84 7.98
C PHE A 219 15.42 3.65 6.69
N ARG A 220 16.45 3.60 5.85
CA ARG A 220 16.40 4.22 4.52
C ARG A 220 15.36 3.57 3.62
N HIS A 221 15.08 2.30 3.84
CA HIS A 221 14.06 1.55 3.14
C HIS A 221 12.87 1.38 4.07
N ASP A 222 11.68 1.62 3.55
CA ASP A 222 10.40 1.52 4.23
C ASP A 222 9.59 0.28 3.80
N VAL A 223 9.96 -0.37 2.69
CA VAL A 223 9.31 -1.60 2.19
C VAL A 223 10.32 -2.61 1.64
N MET A 224 10.09 -3.90 1.91
CA MET A 224 10.80 -5.05 1.31
C MET A 224 9.78 -6.06 0.74
N PHE A 225 10.05 -6.64 -0.44
CA PHE A 225 9.18 -7.63 -1.09
C PHE A 225 9.91 -8.94 -1.33
N ALA A 226 9.30 -10.08 -1.01
CA ALA A 226 9.85 -11.40 -1.26
C ALA A 226 8.80 -12.38 -1.83
N LEU A 227 9.26 -13.45 -2.48
CA LEU A 227 8.41 -14.61 -2.79
C LEU A 227 8.43 -15.61 -1.61
N PRO A 228 7.39 -16.45 -1.46
CA PRO A 228 7.29 -17.32 -0.31
C PRO A 228 8.28 -18.48 -0.43
N ASN A 229 8.73 -19.01 0.71
CA ASN A 229 9.68 -20.13 0.80
C ASN A 229 11.06 -19.87 0.18
N GLU A 230 11.37 -18.65 -0.24
CA GLU A 230 12.70 -18.28 -0.70
C GLU A 230 13.65 -17.99 0.47
N MET A 231 14.94 -18.24 0.26
CA MET A 231 15.96 -17.98 1.28
C MET A 231 16.34 -16.50 1.18
N ILE A 232 16.04 -15.74 2.22
CA ILE A 232 16.30 -14.31 2.30
C ILE A 232 17.62 -14.07 3.04
N LEU A 233 18.48 -13.23 2.47
CA LEU A 233 19.64 -12.66 3.15
C LEU A 233 19.40 -11.17 3.33
N VAL A 234 19.31 -10.68 4.56
CA VAL A 234 19.34 -9.24 4.83
C VAL A 234 20.72 -8.89 5.36
N THR A 235 21.39 -7.99 4.65
CA THR A 235 22.58 -7.29 5.11
C THR A 235 22.13 -5.91 5.59
N PHE A 236 22.34 -5.64 6.87
CA PHE A 236 21.95 -4.40 7.52
C PHE A 236 23.20 -3.55 7.82
N ASP A 237 23.33 -2.44 7.10
CA ASP A 237 24.40 -1.46 7.27
C ASP A 237 23.97 -0.34 8.23
N ASN A 238 24.57 -0.32 9.42
CA ASN A 238 24.36 0.76 10.36
C ASN A 238 25.34 1.91 10.06
N SER A 239 25.01 2.73 9.08
CA SER A 239 25.78 3.93 8.74
C SER A 239 25.69 5.06 9.79
N SER A 240 24.95 4.88 10.89
CA SER A 240 24.96 5.84 12.01
C SER A 240 26.35 5.94 12.61
N SER A 241 26.75 7.15 12.99
CA SER A 241 28.00 7.39 13.72
C SER A 241 27.84 7.37 15.24
N VAL A 242 26.61 7.23 15.75
CA VAL A 242 26.30 7.42 17.18
C VAL A 242 25.48 6.28 17.77
N LEU A 243 24.43 5.82 17.09
CA LEU A 243 23.44 4.92 17.69
C LEU A 243 23.57 3.49 17.15
N PRO A 244 23.43 2.48 18.02
CA PRO A 244 23.30 1.10 17.58
C PRO A 244 21.86 0.83 17.11
N HIS A 245 21.73 -0.08 16.15
CA HIS A 245 20.45 -0.47 15.58
C HIS A 245 20.41 -1.97 15.32
N ASN A 246 19.22 -2.54 15.28
CA ASN A 246 19.00 -3.88 14.77
C ASN A 246 17.87 -3.81 13.74
N LEU A 247 17.69 -4.91 13.00
CA LEU A 247 16.54 -5.08 12.12
C LEU A 247 15.87 -6.41 12.48
N VAL A 248 14.59 -6.36 12.81
CA VAL A 248 13.80 -7.50 13.27
C VAL A 248 12.57 -7.64 12.39
N ILE A 249 12.44 -8.78 11.71
CA ILE A 249 11.23 -9.12 10.94
C ILE A 249 10.19 -9.70 11.91
N VAL A 250 8.99 -9.14 11.91
CA VAL A 250 7.90 -9.48 12.83
C VAL A 250 6.57 -9.65 12.08
N ARG A 251 5.64 -10.37 12.69
CA ARG A 251 4.24 -10.43 12.20
C ARG A 251 3.62 -9.04 12.20
N LEU A 252 2.75 -8.77 11.22
CA LEU A 252 2.03 -7.49 11.13
C LEU A 252 1.33 -7.15 12.46
N GLY A 253 1.47 -5.89 12.88
CA GLY A 253 0.84 -5.37 14.10
C GLY A 253 1.50 -5.79 15.41
N SER A 254 2.60 -6.55 15.37
CA SER A 254 3.30 -7.01 16.59
C SER A 254 4.54 -6.20 16.95
N LYS A 255 4.99 -5.27 16.09
CA LYS A 255 6.26 -4.55 16.24
C LYS A 255 6.45 -3.88 17.60
N ASP A 256 5.41 -3.19 18.09
CA ASP A 256 5.52 -2.41 19.33
C ASP A 256 5.53 -3.30 20.57
N ALA A 257 4.78 -4.40 20.53
CA ALA A 257 4.78 -5.39 21.61
C ALA A 257 6.12 -6.15 21.65
N VAL A 258 6.68 -6.53 20.49
CA VAL A 258 8.00 -7.17 20.40
C VAL A 258 9.10 -6.23 20.88
N ALA A 259 9.07 -4.95 20.51
CA ALA A 259 10.02 -3.95 20.98
C ALA A 259 9.92 -3.72 22.50
N ALA A 260 8.71 -3.63 23.04
CA ALA A 260 8.48 -3.49 24.48
C ALA A 260 9.02 -4.70 25.27
N ASP A 261 8.75 -5.92 24.80
CA ASP A 261 9.26 -7.15 25.41
C ASP A 261 10.79 -7.25 25.25
N GLY A 262 11.33 -6.72 24.16
CA GLY A 262 12.78 -6.62 23.89
C GLY A 262 13.55 -5.86 24.95
N ILE A 263 12.93 -4.85 25.59
CA ILE A 263 13.50 -4.14 26.75
C ILE A 263 13.77 -5.12 27.90
N THR A 264 12.86 -6.06 28.15
CA THR A 264 13.02 -7.09 29.19
C THR A 264 14.07 -8.12 28.80
N ALA A 265 14.17 -8.46 27.51
CA ALA A 265 15.18 -9.37 26.98
C ALA A 265 16.62 -8.82 27.13
N GLY A 266 16.76 -7.51 27.02
CA GLY A 266 18.02 -6.80 27.30
C GLY A 266 19.05 -6.89 26.17
N PRO A 267 20.20 -6.20 26.34
CA PRO A 267 21.21 -6.05 25.29
C PRO A 267 21.93 -7.35 24.93
N THR A 268 22.00 -8.33 25.84
CA THR A 268 22.64 -9.63 25.58
C THR A 268 21.85 -10.50 24.62
N ASN A 269 20.58 -10.16 24.37
CA ASN A 269 19.70 -10.82 23.41
C ASN A 269 19.38 -9.87 22.24
N ASP A 270 20.25 -8.89 21.96
CA ASP A 270 20.07 -7.91 20.89
C ASP A 270 18.75 -7.11 20.98
N TRP A 271 18.16 -7.02 22.18
CA TRP A 271 16.83 -6.44 22.40
C TRP A 271 15.70 -7.18 21.66
N VAL A 272 15.85 -8.49 21.49
CA VAL A 272 14.83 -9.38 20.90
C VAL A 272 14.49 -10.47 21.91
N PRO A 273 13.21 -10.69 22.26
CA PRO A 273 12.83 -11.75 23.19
C PRO A 273 13.15 -13.15 22.62
N PRO A 274 13.98 -13.97 23.29
CA PRO A 274 14.35 -15.29 22.78
C PRO A 274 13.12 -16.21 22.64
N GLY A 275 12.98 -16.83 21.46
CA GLY A 275 11.90 -17.80 21.20
C GLY A 275 10.51 -17.19 20.97
N ASP A 276 10.41 -15.87 20.81
CA ASP A 276 9.15 -15.20 20.51
C ASP A 276 8.64 -15.56 19.11
N THR A 277 7.51 -16.25 19.06
CA THR A 277 6.87 -16.69 17.81
C THR A 277 6.38 -15.57 16.90
N ARG A 278 6.35 -14.31 17.37
CA ARG A 278 6.03 -13.12 16.57
C ARG A 278 7.22 -12.68 15.72
N VAL A 279 8.44 -13.03 16.13
CA VAL A 279 9.69 -12.72 15.43
C VAL A 279 9.97 -13.81 14.41
N ILE A 280 10.21 -13.41 13.16
CA ILE A 280 10.56 -14.30 12.05
C ILE A 280 12.07 -14.44 11.96
N ALA A 281 12.79 -13.32 12.03
CA ALA A 281 14.24 -13.25 11.96
C ALA A 281 14.74 -11.92 12.53
N ASN A 282 16.00 -11.88 12.93
CA ASN A 282 16.65 -10.64 13.37
C ASN A 282 18.15 -10.65 13.08
N THR A 283 18.71 -9.46 12.90
CA THR A 283 20.15 -9.26 13.04
C THR A 283 20.56 -9.26 14.51
N ARG A 284 21.87 -9.37 14.78
CA ARG A 284 22.46 -8.88 16.03
C ARG A 284 22.21 -7.37 16.19
N LEU A 285 22.44 -6.83 17.38
CA LEU A 285 22.57 -5.39 17.56
C LEU A 285 23.85 -4.91 16.87
N VAL A 286 23.69 -4.05 15.87
CA VAL A 286 24.76 -3.56 15.01
C VAL A 286 25.23 -2.20 15.53
N GLY A 287 26.53 -2.11 15.86
CA GLY A 287 27.13 -0.88 16.35
C GLY A 287 27.25 0.20 15.26
N PRO A 288 27.58 1.44 15.64
CA PRO A 288 27.81 2.53 14.68
C PRO A 288 28.91 2.20 13.66
N GLY A 289 28.60 2.35 12.37
CA GLY A 289 29.51 2.06 11.26
C GLY A 289 29.76 0.56 11.01
N GLU A 290 29.02 -0.32 11.67
CA GLU A 290 29.12 -1.76 11.47
C GLU A 290 28.00 -2.29 10.56
N THR A 291 28.22 -3.50 10.05
CA THR A 291 27.21 -4.28 9.32
C THR A 291 26.79 -5.50 10.14
N GLY A 292 25.53 -5.87 10.03
CA GLY A 292 24.97 -7.14 10.52
C GLY A 292 24.30 -7.90 9.38
N GLU A 293 24.12 -9.20 9.57
CA GLU A 293 23.39 -10.03 8.60
C GLU A 293 22.33 -10.86 9.34
N MET A 294 21.25 -11.18 8.64
CA MET A 294 20.35 -12.28 9.01
C MET A 294 20.00 -13.10 7.78
N ARG A 295 19.78 -14.40 7.97
CA ARG A 295 19.31 -15.32 6.93
C ARG A 295 18.07 -16.04 7.43
N PHE A 296 17.01 -16.06 6.64
CA PHE A 296 15.77 -16.74 6.99
C PHE A 296 15.01 -17.20 5.76
N MET A 297 14.11 -18.15 5.93
CA MET A 297 13.19 -18.55 4.87
C MET A 297 12.00 -17.60 4.89
N ALA A 298 11.68 -16.99 3.76
CA ALA A 298 10.51 -16.16 3.60
C ALA A 298 9.26 -16.93 4.05
N PRO A 299 8.41 -16.32 4.90
CA PRO A 299 7.21 -16.98 5.40
C PRO A 299 6.17 -17.13 4.27
N GLN A 300 4.98 -17.60 4.60
CA GLN A 300 3.88 -17.69 3.63
C GLN A 300 3.45 -16.29 3.15
N PRO A 301 2.81 -16.18 1.97
CA PRO A 301 2.31 -14.91 1.44
C PRO A 301 1.50 -14.14 2.47
N GLY A 302 1.74 -12.83 2.55
CA GLY A 302 1.10 -11.96 3.54
C GLY A 302 1.94 -10.76 3.94
N LEU A 303 1.36 -9.97 4.84
CA LEU A 303 1.95 -8.74 5.35
C LEU A 303 2.70 -9.00 6.66
N TYR A 304 3.90 -8.45 6.73
CA TYR A 304 4.81 -8.48 7.87
C TYR A 304 5.45 -7.10 8.01
N GLN A 305 6.26 -6.90 9.05
CA GLN A 305 6.95 -5.64 9.26
C GLN A 305 8.40 -5.92 9.63
N PHE A 306 9.29 -4.97 9.32
CA PHE A 306 10.60 -4.91 9.93
C PHE A 306 10.70 -3.71 10.86
N VAL A 307 11.41 -3.86 11.98
CA VAL A 307 11.47 -2.85 13.03
C VAL A 307 12.81 -2.90 13.74
N CYS A 308 13.29 -1.74 14.20
CA CYS A 308 14.37 -1.67 15.17
C CYS A 308 13.78 -1.78 16.59
N THR A 309 14.19 -2.82 17.33
CA THR A 309 13.73 -3.05 18.72
C THR A 309 14.68 -2.49 19.77
N PHE A 310 15.75 -1.81 19.36
CA PHE A 310 16.55 -1.04 20.30
C PHE A 310 15.65 -0.03 21.04
N PRO A 311 15.78 0.12 22.38
CA PRO A 311 14.83 0.86 23.19
C PRO A 311 14.53 2.28 22.67
N GLY A 312 13.27 2.51 22.32
CA GLY A 312 12.77 3.81 21.87
C GLY A 312 12.86 4.07 20.35
N HIS A 313 13.40 3.14 19.55
CA HIS A 313 13.55 3.35 18.10
C HIS A 313 12.30 2.91 17.30
N ASN A 314 11.50 1.98 17.82
CA ASN A 314 10.37 1.34 17.12
C ASN A 314 9.21 2.28 16.74
N SER A 315 9.17 3.50 17.28
CA SER A 315 8.13 4.49 16.97
C SER A 315 8.25 5.07 15.57
N THR A 316 9.47 5.13 15.03
CA THR A 316 9.78 5.73 13.71
C THR A 316 10.61 4.79 12.84
N MET A 317 11.34 3.85 13.44
CA MET A 317 12.28 2.99 12.75
C MET A 317 11.63 1.63 12.43
N PHE A 318 10.72 1.64 11.47
CA PHE A 318 10.03 0.45 10.98
C PHE A 318 9.63 0.60 9.50
N GLY A 319 9.30 -0.52 8.87
CA GLY A 319 8.77 -0.58 7.52
C GLY A 319 8.03 -1.89 7.28
N ASP A 320 7.52 -2.08 6.08
CA ASP A 320 6.70 -3.23 5.70
C ASP A 320 7.53 -4.31 4.99
N PHE A 321 7.35 -5.56 5.38
CA PHE A 321 7.89 -6.71 4.67
C PHE A 321 6.72 -7.49 4.07
N ILE A 322 6.66 -7.57 2.75
CA ILE A 322 5.52 -8.13 2.03
C ILE A 322 5.98 -9.39 1.32
N VAL A 323 5.34 -10.51 1.63
CA VAL A 323 5.54 -11.76 0.88
C VAL A 323 4.40 -11.89 -0.13
N LEU A 324 4.76 -11.90 -1.41
CA LEU A 324 3.83 -12.01 -2.54
C LEU A 324 3.36 -13.45 -2.74
N ASP A 325 2.28 -13.66 -3.49
CA ASP A 325 1.87 -14.99 -3.94
C ASP A 325 2.73 -15.42 -5.15
N GLU A 326 3.16 -16.69 -5.26
CA GLU A 326 3.96 -17.20 -6.39
C GLU A 326 3.27 -16.97 -7.75
N SER A 327 1.94 -16.85 -7.76
CA SER A 327 1.16 -16.54 -8.97
C SER A 327 1.43 -15.13 -9.54
N GLU A 328 2.04 -14.23 -8.76
CA GLU A 328 2.48 -12.90 -9.20
C GLU A 328 3.88 -12.90 -9.86
N GLY A 329 4.64 -14.02 -9.76
CA GLY A 329 6.03 -14.13 -10.22
C GLY A 329 6.25 -14.72 -11.63
N VAL A 330 5.21 -15.20 -12.32
CA VAL A 330 5.36 -15.88 -13.63
C VAL A 330 5.01 -14.94 -14.80
N VAL A 331 6.03 -14.33 -15.42
CA VAL A 331 5.89 -13.71 -16.74
C VAL A 331 5.74 -14.82 -17.79
N PRO A 332 4.69 -14.85 -18.63
CA PRO A 332 4.59 -15.81 -19.72
C PRO A 332 5.74 -15.60 -20.70
N GLN A 333 6.61 -16.61 -20.83
CA GLN A 333 7.61 -16.69 -21.89
C GLN A 333 6.91 -16.51 -23.25
N ARG A 334 7.24 -15.43 -23.98
CA ARG A 334 6.84 -15.30 -25.38
C ARG A 334 7.41 -16.49 -26.15
N LYS A 335 6.54 -17.37 -26.65
CA LYS A 335 6.93 -18.37 -27.65
C LYS A 335 7.47 -17.66 -28.90
N PRO A 336 8.47 -18.25 -29.58
CA PRO A 336 9.21 -17.62 -30.67
C PRO A 336 8.34 -17.25 -31.87
#